data_AF-A0A7W7I878-F1
#
_entry.id   AF-A0A7W7I878-F1
#
_cell.length_a   1.000
_cell.length_b   1.000
_cell.length_c   1.000
_cell.angle_alpha   90.00
_cell.angle_beta   90.00
_cell.angle_gamma   90.00
#
_symmetry.space_group_name_H-M   'P 1'
#
loop_
_entity.id
_entity.type
_entity.pdbx_description
1 polymer ?
#
loop_
_entity_poly.entity_id
_entity_poly.type
_entity_poly.pdbx_seq_one_letter_code
_entity_poly.pdbx_strand_id
1 'polypeptide(L)'
;MALESSYCRHAPSSRLRPGDLVIKSSGGAGDREVLIFDRWTGGDRTAYWAYQQRRGYGTDHLVLRAGLASGSGHHGCRPFHVHEDQVG
;
A
#
# COMPACT_ATOMS: atom_id res chain seq x y z
N MET A 1 -10.35 11.03 6.50
CA MET A 1 -9.01 11.66 6.59
C MET A 1 -8.44 11.64 8.01
N ALA A 2 -9.22 11.98 9.05
CA ALA A 2 -8.70 12.03 10.43
C ALA A 2 -8.29 10.69 11.08
N LEU A 3 -8.88 9.55 10.68
CA LEU A 3 -8.48 8.23 11.21
C LEU A 3 -7.14 7.76 10.64
N GLU A 4 -6.94 7.94 9.34
CA GLU A 4 -5.75 7.41 8.66
C GLU A 4 -4.46 8.08 9.19
N SER A 5 -4.47 9.41 9.34
CA SER A 5 -3.33 10.16 9.90
C SER A 5 -2.94 9.75 11.33
N SER A 6 -3.86 9.13 12.07
CA SER A 6 -3.60 8.65 13.44
C SER A 6 -2.82 7.33 13.49
N TYR A 7 -2.68 6.65 12.36
CA TYR A 7 -1.94 5.38 12.24
C TYR A 7 -0.97 5.35 11.07
N CYS A 8 -0.98 6.37 10.20
CA CYS A 8 -0.16 6.45 9.01
C CYS A 8 0.72 7.69 8.99
N ARG A 9 2.02 7.49 8.81
CA ARG A 9 2.92 8.54 8.37
C ARG A 9 3.02 8.50 6.85
N HIS A 10 2.78 9.63 6.17
CA HIS A 10 2.91 9.69 4.73
C HIS A 10 4.31 9.24 4.27
N ALA A 11 4.35 8.33 3.31
CA ALA A 11 5.56 7.83 2.69
C ALA A 11 5.51 8.15 1.19
N PRO A 12 6.49 8.90 0.64
CA PRO A 12 6.56 9.06 -0.81
C PRO A 12 6.84 7.71 -1.46
N SER A 13 6.22 7.44 -2.61
CA SER A 13 6.28 6.13 -3.27
C SER A 13 7.72 5.64 -3.49
N SER A 14 8.65 6.53 -3.82
CA SER A 14 10.08 6.19 -3.99
C SER A 14 10.80 5.75 -2.72
N ARG A 15 10.20 5.92 -1.53
CA ARG A 15 10.75 5.55 -0.22
C ARG A 15 9.92 4.49 0.51
N LEU A 16 9.07 3.78 -0.22
CA LEU A 16 8.39 2.61 0.32
C LEU A 16 9.39 1.58 0.83
N ARG A 17 9.02 0.96 1.96
CA ARG A 17 9.76 -0.09 2.68
C ARG A 17 8.82 -1.27 2.91
N PRO A 18 9.36 -2.48 3.13
CA PRO A 18 8.54 -3.65 3.48
C PRO A 18 7.53 -3.32 4.58
N GLY A 19 6.27 -3.65 4.35
CA GLY A 19 5.15 -3.38 5.27
C GLY A 19 4.48 -2.02 5.12
N ASP A 20 5.03 -1.08 4.33
CA ASP A 20 4.32 0.15 4.00
C ASP A 20 3.06 -0.18 3.17
N LEU A 21 2.01 0.61 3.36
CA LEU A 21 0.76 0.51 2.61
C LEU A 21 0.78 1.44 1.40
N VAL A 22 0.21 0.99 0.29
CA VAL A 22 -0.15 1.85 -0.85
C VAL A 22 -1.66 1.93 -0.89
N ILE A 23 -2.21 3.13 -0.65
CA ILE A 23 -3.63 3.34 -0.38
C ILE A 23 -4.23 4.21 -1.46
N LYS A 24 -5.32 3.76 -2.08
CA LYS A 24 -6.25 4.59 -2.86
C LYS A 24 -7.58 4.65 -2.12
N SER A 25 -7.84 5.76 -1.44
CA SER A 25 -9.01 5.92 -0.57
C SER A 25 -10.21 6.61 -1.25
N SER A 26 -10.00 7.25 -2.40
CA SER A 26 -11.02 7.94 -3.18
C SER A 26 -11.67 7.02 -4.23
N GLY A 27 -12.88 7.38 -4.67
CA GLY A 27 -13.64 6.64 -5.69
C GLY A 27 -14.70 5.70 -5.11
N GLY A 28 -15.26 4.84 -5.96
CA GLY A 28 -16.27 3.86 -5.59
C GLY A 28 -15.68 2.57 -5.03
N ALA A 29 -16.53 1.60 -4.68
CA ALA A 29 -16.11 0.32 -4.10
C ALA A 29 -15.20 -0.52 -5.02
N GLY A 30 -15.24 -0.28 -6.33
CA GLY A 30 -14.32 -0.91 -7.29
C GLY A 30 -12.99 -0.19 -7.47
N ASP A 31 -12.88 1.06 -7.01
CA ASP A 31 -11.69 1.90 -7.20
C ASP A 31 -10.76 1.93 -6.00
N ARG A 32 -11.34 1.75 -4.80
CA ARG A 32 -10.61 1.82 -3.54
C ARG A 32 -9.79 0.58 -3.32
N GLU A 33 -8.56 0.77 -2.88
CA GLU A 33 -7.56 -0.30 -2.82
C GLU A 33 -6.56 -0.04 -1.70
N VAL A 34 -6.10 -1.12 -1.07
CA VAL A 34 -4.96 -1.13 -0.15
C VAL A 34 -4.04 -2.28 -0.55
N LEU A 35 -2.77 -1.97 -0.71
CA LEU A 35 -1.69 -2.92 -1.02
C LEU A 35 -0.68 -2.90 0.12
N ILE A 36 -0.08 -4.05 0.43
CA ILE A 36 1.06 -4.12 1.35
C ILE A 36 2.32 -4.28 0.51
N PHE A 37 3.20 -3.28 0.54
CA PHE A 37 4.47 -3.30 -0.15
C PHE A 37 5.40 -4.36 0.46
N ASP A 38 5.96 -5.26 -0.37
CA ASP A 38 7.03 -6.17 0.03
C ASP A 38 8.40 -5.56 -0.34
N ARG A 39 8.69 -5.47 -1.64
CA ARG A 39 10.01 -5.03 -2.13
C ARG A 39 9.96 -4.46 -3.54
N TRP A 40 10.94 -3.63 -3.88
CA TRP A 40 11.17 -3.20 -5.26
C TRP A 40 11.62 -4.37 -6.13
N THR A 41 11.21 -4.39 -7.41
CA THR A 41 11.71 -5.38 -8.37
C THR A 41 13.14 -5.11 -8.82
N GLY A 42 13.61 -3.85 -8.67
CA GLY A 42 14.93 -3.40 -9.10
C GLY A 42 15.30 -2.04 -8.51
N GLY A 43 16.54 -1.60 -8.75
CA GLY A 43 17.08 -0.36 -8.19
C GLY A 43 16.47 0.93 -8.78
N ASP A 44 15.86 0.84 -9.95
CA ASP A 44 15.14 1.92 -10.64
C ASP A 44 13.79 2.26 -9.98
N ARG A 45 13.28 1.37 -9.12
CA ARG A 45 12.03 1.53 -8.35
C ARG A 45 10.81 1.84 -9.21
N THR A 46 10.72 1.20 -10.39
CA THR A 46 9.60 1.39 -11.34
C THR A 46 8.49 0.35 -11.22
N ALA A 47 8.70 -0.69 -10.42
CA ALA A 47 7.69 -1.69 -10.04
C ALA A 47 8.07 -2.34 -8.70
N TYR A 48 7.09 -2.91 -8.01
CA TYR A 48 7.28 -3.56 -6.72
C TYR A 48 6.41 -4.81 -6.55
N TRP A 49 6.86 -5.73 -5.72
CA TRP A 49 6.06 -6.83 -5.19
C TRP A 49 5.14 -6.32 -4.09
N ALA A 50 3.89 -6.77 -4.11
CA ALA A 50 2.92 -6.44 -3.09
C ALA A 50 1.93 -7.57 -2.85
N TYR A 51 1.41 -7.61 -1.62
CA TYR A 51 0.25 -8.41 -1.28
C TYR A 51 -1.02 -7.60 -1.52
N GLN A 52 -1.98 -8.21 -2.19
CA GLN A 52 -3.25 -7.56 -2.54
C GLN A 52 -4.43 -8.52 -2.35
N GLN A 53 -5.48 -8.04 -1.69
CA GLN A 53 -6.78 -8.68 -1.74
C GLN A 53 -7.58 -8.18 -2.95
N ARG A 54 -8.02 -9.10 -3.80
CA ARG A 54 -8.77 -8.81 -5.03
C ARG A 54 -10.16 -9.42 -4.97
N ARG A 55 -11.17 -8.58 -5.15
CA ARG A 55 -12.58 -9.00 -5.20
C ARG A 55 -12.76 -10.06 -6.30
N GLY A 56 -13.20 -11.25 -5.92
CA GLY A 56 -13.49 -12.35 -6.84
C GLY A 56 -12.28 -13.18 -7.30
N TYR A 57 -11.06 -12.84 -6.88
CA TYR A 57 -9.83 -13.60 -7.21
C TYR A 57 -9.15 -14.19 -5.98
N GLY A 58 -9.25 -13.50 -4.83
CA GLY A 58 -8.57 -13.89 -3.59
C GLY A 58 -7.35 -13.03 -3.30
N THR A 59 -6.40 -13.58 -2.56
CA THR A 59 -5.17 -12.89 -2.14
C THR A 59 -4.03 -13.24 -3.09
N ASP A 60 -3.41 -12.23 -3.69
CA ASP A 60 -2.27 -12.39 -4.59
C ASP A 60 -1.00 -11.77 -3.99
N HIS A 61 0.15 -12.32 -4.37
CA HIS A 61 1.46 -11.69 -4.21
C HIS A 61 2.03 -11.43 -5.61
N LEU A 62 1.92 -10.18 -6.08
CA LEU A 62 2.14 -9.84 -7.49
C LEU A 62 2.98 -8.57 -7.67
N VAL A 63 3.50 -8.39 -8.88
CA VAL A 63 4.23 -7.19 -9.28
C VAL A 63 3.25 -6.10 -9.74
N LEU A 64 3.34 -4.92 -9.14
CA LEU A 64 2.50 -3.76 -9.43
C LEU A 64 3.31 -2.49 -9.72
N ARG A 65 2.64 -1.54 -10.37
CA ARG A 65 3.12 -0.17 -10.62
C ARG A 65 2.19 0.89 -10.01
N ALA A 66 1.16 0.46 -9.27
CA ALA A 66 0.16 1.34 -8.65
C ALA A 66 0.86 2.34 -7.71
N GLY A 67 0.39 3.60 -7.69
CA GLY A 67 0.99 4.66 -6.86
C GLY A 67 2.37 5.17 -7.26
N LEU A 68 2.94 4.71 -8.38
CA LEU A 68 4.20 5.25 -8.92
C LEU A 68 3.98 6.45 -9.86
N ALA A 69 2.81 6.53 -10.51
CA ALA A 69 2.46 7.63 -11.39
C ALA A 69 1.77 8.77 -10.62
N SER A 70 2.14 10.01 -10.98
CA SER A 70 1.41 11.22 -10.59
C SER A 70 -0.06 11.10 -11.01
N GLY A 71 -0.98 11.50 -10.12
CA GLY A 71 -2.42 11.46 -10.41
C GLY A 71 -3.08 10.09 -10.31
N SER A 72 -2.34 9.03 -9.92
CA SER A 72 -2.91 7.69 -9.72
C SER A 72 -3.92 7.60 -8.57
N GLY A 73 -4.05 8.65 -7.74
CA GLY A 73 -4.92 8.68 -6.57
C GLY A 73 -4.44 7.80 -5.42
N HIS A 74 -3.25 7.21 -5.53
CA HIS A 74 -2.63 6.45 -4.46
C HIS A 74 -1.62 7.31 -3.71
N HIS A 75 -1.44 7.03 -2.43
CA HIS A 75 -0.35 7.55 -1.62
C HIS A 75 0.22 6.45 -0.73
N GLY A 76 1.47 6.64 -0.31
CA GLY A 76 2.12 5.72 0.63
C GLY A 76 1.78 6.07 2.07
N CYS A 77 1.50 5.04 2.86
CA CYS A 77 1.38 5.11 4.30
C CYS A 77 2.45 4.20 4.92
N ARG A 78 3.23 4.73 5.86
CA ARG A 78 4.00 3.93 6.80
C ARG A 78 3.19 3.76 8.08
N PRO A 79 2.65 2.56 8.35
CA PRO A 79 1.93 2.31 9.59
C PRO A 79 2.83 2.56 10.80
N PHE A 80 2.25 3.10 11.86
CA PHE A 80 2.89 3.16 13.17
C PHE A 80 1.95 2.61 14.23
N HIS A 81 2.51 2.20 15.37
CA HIS A 81 1.79 1.46 16.41
C HIS A 81 1.18 0.14 15.94
N VAL A 82 1.80 -0.53 14.96
CA VAL A 82 1.49 -1.93 14.66
C VAL A 82 2.23 -2.81 15.65
N HIS A 83 1.50 -3.51 16.48
CA HIS A 83 1.99 -4.50 17.43
C HIS A 83 1.09 -5.72 17.35
N GLU A 84 1.66 -6.89 17.63
CA GLU A 84 0.84 -8.07 17.87
C GLU A 84 0.11 -7.89 19.19
N ASP A 85 -1.20 -8.14 19.19
CA ASP A 85 -1.93 -8.32 20.44
C ASP A 85 -1.46 -9.62 21.09
N GLN A 86 -1.32 -9.64 22.42
CA GLN A 86 -0.84 -10.81 23.16
C GLN A 86 -1.71 -12.08 23.00
N VAL A 87 -2.86 -11.97 22.34
CA VAL A 87 -3.86 -13.03 22.30
C VAL A 87 -3.78 -13.88 21.03
N GLY A 88 -3.16 -13.39 19.95
CA GLY A 88 -3.07 -14.11 18.68
C GLY A 88 -4.40 -14.23 17.93
#